data_AF-A0A930F5H9-F1
#
_entry.id   AF-A0A930F5H9-F1
#
_cell.length_a   1.000
_cell.length_b   1.000
_cell.length_c   1.000
_cell.angle_alpha   90.00
_cell.angle_beta   90.00
_cell.angle_gamma   90.00
#
_symmetry.space_group_name_H-M   'P 1'
#
loop_
_entity.id
_entity.type
_entity.pdbx_description
1 polymer ?
#
loop_
_entity_poly.entity_id
_entity_poly.type
_entity_poly.pdbx_seq_one_letter_code
_entity_poly.pdbx_strand_id
1 'polypeptide(L)'
;ADLHPSIRKVVLAHEIGHDQLHRNYAKANAFHEVSIFRELGCHEIEANIFAAHLLIDDKEIIRLLENEDVSDRSLANELGVEINLVNLKISELYKMGILSSSRYNVERPRSEFLKDYNPIRDRDNSTY
;
A
#
# COMPACT_ATOMS: atom_id res chain seq x y z
N ALA A 1 -15.21 13.82 16.77
CA ALA A 1 -15.16 12.34 16.78
C ALA A 1 -13.69 11.96 16.93
N ASP A 2 -13.34 11.17 17.94
CA ASP A 2 -11.95 10.78 18.16
C ASP A 2 -11.50 9.80 17.08
N LEU A 3 -10.41 10.16 16.38
CA LEU A 3 -9.79 9.30 15.39
C LEU A 3 -9.23 8.05 16.07
N HIS A 4 -9.43 6.87 15.49
CA HIS A 4 -8.90 5.61 16.03
C HIS A 4 -7.37 5.76 16.30
N PRO A 5 -6.83 5.26 17.43
CA PRO A 5 -5.43 5.50 17.81
C PRO A 5 -4.41 5.13 16.74
N SER A 6 -4.66 4.09 15.95
CA SER A 6 -3.82 3.70 14.80
C SER A 6 -3.75 4.80 13.75
N ILE A 7 -4.87 5.46 13.45
CA ILE A 7 -4.91 6.54 12.47
C ILE A 7 -4.07 7.71 12.97
N ARG A 8 -4.19 8.09 14.26
CA ARG A 8 -3.38 9.18 14.85
C ARG A 8 -1.87 8.97 14.69
N LYS A 9 -1.39 7.73 14.81
CA LYS A 9 0.03 7.41 14.60
C LYS A 9 0.45 7.65 13.15
N VAL A 10 -0.38 7.24 12.18
CA VAL A 10 -0.11 7.45 10.75
C VAL A 10 -0.11 8.94 10.42
N VAL A 11 -1.09 9.71 10.93
CA VAL A 11 -1.12 11.18 10.74
C VAL A 11 0.15 11.81 11.27
N LEU A 12 0.54 11.47 12.50
CA LEU A 12 1.73 12.05 13.10
C LEU A 12 3.00 11.74 12.28
N ALA A 13 3.16 10.49 11.84
CA ALA A 13 4.30 10.10 11.02
C ALA A 13 4.31 10.82 9.65
N HIS A 14 3.13 11.01 9.06
CA HIS A 14 2.95 11.75 7.82
C HIS A 14 3.32 13.23 7.97
N GLU A 15 2.86 13.92 9.01
CA GLU A 15 3.22 15.32 9.28
C GLU A 15 4.72 15.49 9.56
N ILE A 16 5.35 14.50 10.22
CA ILE A 16 6.81 14.47 10.36
C ILE A 16 7.47 14.35 8.98
N GLY A 17 6.94 13.50 8.10
CA GLY A 17 7.41 13.40 6.71
C GLY A 17 7.36 14.74 5.97
N HIS A 18 6.24 15.46 6.08
CA HIS A 18 6.09 16.81 5.54
C HIS A 18 7.10 17.80 6.11
N ASP A 19 7.33 17.81 7.42
CA ASP A 19 8.34 18.68 8.02
C ASP A 19 9.76 18.32 7.55
N GLN A 20 10.11 17.03 7.49
CA GLN A 20 11.46 16.58 7.14
C GLN A 20 11.79 16.73 5.66
N LEU A 21 10.83 16.48 4.77
CA LEU A 21 11.04 16.50 3.32
C LEU A 21 10.60 17.83 2.69
N HIS A 22 9.57 18.48 3.24
CA HIS A 22 8.85 19.58 2.59
C HIS A 22 8.54 20.74 3.56
N ARG A 23 9.45 21.07 4.49
CA ARG A 23 9.20 22.05 5.57
C ARG A 23 8.53 23.36 5.15
N ASN A 24 8.91 23.91 3.99
CA ASN A 24 8.33 25.16 3.49
C ASN A 24 6.88 24.98 3.01
N TYR A 25 6.58 23.84 2.40
CA TYR A 25 5.22 23.44 2.02
C TYR A 25 4.35 23.17 3.25
N ALA A 26 4.90 22.43 4.23
CA ALA A 26 4.24 22.11 5.49
C ALA A 26 3.83 23.39 6.26
N LYS A 27 4.69 24.41 6.30
CA LYS A 27 4.35 25.71 6.94
C LYS A 27 3.10 26.39 6.36
N ALA A 28 2.79 26.15 5.09
CA ALA A 28 1.66 26.77 4.41
C ALA A 28 0.42 25.86 4.37
N ASN A 29 0.58 24.54 4.50
CA ASN A 29 -0.49 23.56 4.28
C ASN A 29 -0.65 22.54 5.42
N ALA A 30 -0.02 22.75 6.58
CA ALA A 30 -0.12 21.82 7.71
C ALA A 30 -1.59 21.55 8.09
N PHE A 31 -1.93 20.27 8.28
CA PHE A 31 -3.25 19.82 8.72
C PHE A 31 -4.43 20.11 7.76
N HIS A 32 -4.18 20.44 6.48
CA HIS A 32 -5.23 20.43 5.46
C HIS A 32 -5.74 18.99 5.30
N GLU A 33 -6.99 18.76 5.72
CA GLU A 33 -7.74 17.50 5.75
C GLU A 33 -6.93 16.22 5.60
N VAL A 34 -6.69 15.56 6.74
CA VAL A 34 -6.07 14.25 6.90
C VAL A 34 -6.75 13.19 6.04
N SER A 35 -6.37 13.12 4.78
CA SER A 35 -6.71 12.05 3.88
C SER A 35 -5.43 11.51 3.29
N ILE A 36 -4.68 10.83 4.16
CA ILE A 36 -3.42 10.12 3.92
C ILE A 36 -3.49 9.26 2.62
N PHE A 37 -4.67 8.93 2.10
CA PHE A 37 -4.81 8.15 0.86
C PHE A 37 -5.78 8.73 -0.19
N ARG A 38 -6.27 9.98 -0.06
CA ARG A 38 -7.08 10.61 -1.12
C ARG A 38 -6.32 11.61 -1.98
N GLU A 39 -5.34 12.31 -1.41
CA GLU A 39 -4.58 13.30 -2.16
C GLU A 39 -3.36 12.68 -2.83
N LEU A 40 -3.23 12.90 -4.15
CA LEU A 40 -2.19 12.31 -5.00
C LEU A 40 -1.08 13.32 -5.36
N GLY A 41 -0.89 14.34 -4.53
CA GLY A 41 0.20 15.30 -4.71
C GLY A 41 1.57 14.65 -4.48
N CYS A 42 2.61 15.14 -5.15
CA CYS A 42 3.99 14.63 -4.98
C CYS A 42 4.41 14.62 -3.50
N HIS A 43 4.23 15.75 -2.81
CA HIS A 43 4.56 15.89 -1.39
C HIS A 43 3.77 14.93 -0.49
N GLU A 44 2.49 14.70 -0.77
CA GLU A 44 1.64 13.78 -0.01
C GLU A 44 2.10 12.33 -0.20
N ILE A 45 2.44 11.94 -1.43
CA ILE A 45 2.99 10.62 -1.75
C ILE A 45 4.31 10.42 -1.00
N GLU A 46 5.21 11.41 -1.03
CA GLU A 46 6.50 11.35 -0.35
C GLU A 46 6.35 11.28 1.18
N ALA A 47 5.44 12.06 1.77
CA ALA A 47 5.12 12.00 3.19
C ALA A 47 4.50 10.65 3.62
N ASN A 48 3.65 10.05 2.77
CA ASN A 48 3.09 8.72 2.99
C ASN A 48 4.14 7.61 2.95
N ILE A 49 5.06 7.68 1.98
CA ILE A 49 6.19 6.75 1.88
C ILE A 49 7.06 6.88 3.14
N PHE A 50 7.35 8.11 3.57
CA PHE A 50 8.08 8.36 4.81
C PHE A 50 7.38 7.73 6.02
N ALA A 51 6.07 7.96 6.17
CA ALA A 51 5.28 7.40 7.26
C ALA A 51 5.30 5.87 7.26
N ALA A 52 5.20 5.24 6.08
CA ALA A 52 5.27 3.79 5.94
C ALA A 52 6.64 3.25 6.39
N HIS A 53 7.73 3.91 6.00
CA HIS A 53 9.07 3.53 6.43
C HIS A 53 9.36 3.79 7.90
N LEU A 54 8.74 4.81 8.49
CA LEU A 54 8.90 5.13 9.91
C LEU A 54 8.12 4.17 10.80
N LEU A 55 6.90 3.81 10.42
CA LEU A 55 5.99 3.02 11.27
C LEU A 55 6.13 1.52 11.10
N ILE A 56 6.62 1.04 9.94
CA ILE A 56 6.72 -0.38 9.63
C ILE A 56 8.18 -0.76 9.46
N ASP A 57 8.67 -1.57 10.41
CA ASP A 57 10.01 -2.15 10.35
C ASP A 57 10.15 -3.14 9.19
N ASP A 58 11.23 -2.99 8.42
CA ASP A 58 11.50 -3.82 7.24
C ASP A 58 11.61 -5.31 7.60
N LYS A 59 12.31 -5.64 8.69
CA LYS A 59 12.55 -7.04 9.07
C LYS A 59 11.27 -7.69 9.52
N GLU A 60 10.43 -6.97 10.26
CA GLU A 60 9.16 -7.50 10.74
C GLU A 60 8.19 -7.78 9.58
N ILE A 61 8.00 -6.83 8.66
CA ILE A 61 7.11 -7.09 7.52
C ILE A 61 7.65 -8.19 6.60
N ILE A 62 8.98 -8.24 6.38
CA ILE A 62 9.61 -9.32 5.61
C ILE A 62 9.37 -10.68 6.28
N ARG A 63 9.55 -10.79 7.60
CA ARG A 63 9.30 -12.02 8.37
C ARG A 63 7.85 -12.47 8.24
N LEU A 64 6.90 -11.54 8.36
CA LEU A 64 5.48 -11.88 8.26
C LEU A 64 5.10 -12.35 6.84
N LEU A 65 5.72 -11.78 5.81
CA LEU A 65 5.57 -12.17 4.40
C LEU A 65 6.21 -13.52 4.05
N GLU A 66 7.02 -14.13 4.93
CA GLU A 66 7.52 -15.50 4.72
C GLU A 66 6.41 -16.55 4.84
N ASN A 67 5.28 -16.21 5.48
CA ASN A 67 4.10 -17.08 5.53
C ASN A 67 3.27 -16.91 4.24
N GLU A 68 3.22 -17.94 3.40
CA GLU A 68 2.57 -17.89 2.08
C GLU A 68 1.05 -17.62 2.14
N ASP A 69 0.39 -17.94 3.26
CA ASP A 69 -1.05 -17.75 3.46
C ASP A 69 -1.43 -16.41 4.13
N VAL A 70 -0.46 -15.49 4.31
CA VAL A 70 -0.74 -14.22 4.98
C VAL A 70 -1.51 -13.27 4.07
N SER A 71 -2.65 -12.75 4.56
CA SER A 71 -3.39 -11.69 3.86
C SER A 71 -2.89 -10.30 4.27
N ASP A 72 -3.01 -9.31 3.39
CA ASP A 72 -2.69 -7.90 3.69
C ASP A 72 -3.43 -7.37 4.93
N ARG A 73 -4.67 -7.85 5.15
CA ARG A 73 -5.44 -7.51 6.35
C ARG A 73 -4.82 -8.09 7.61
N SER A 74 -4.35 -9.33 7.55
CA SER A 74 -3.66 -9.97 8.67
C SER A 74 -2.35 -9.25 8.98
N LEU A 75 -1.58 -8.87 7.95
CA LEU A 75 -0.37 -8.05 8.09
C LEU A 75 -0.67 -6.72 8.78
N ALA A 76 -1.71 -6.00 8.32
CA ALA A 76 -2.09 -4.72 8.89
C ALA A 76 -2.47 -4.83 10.38
N ASN A 77 -3.21 -5.88 10.75
CA ASN A 77 -3.56 -6.16 12.14
C ASN A 77 -2.33 -6.45 13.00
N GLU A 78 -1.41 -7.30 12.51
CA GLU A 78 -0.20 -7.69 13.24
C GLU A 78 0.76 -6.50 13.42
N LEU A 79 0.91 -5.68 12.39
CA LEU A 79 1.73 -4.47 12.41
C LEU A 79 1.03 -3.29 13.12
N GLY A 80 -0.26 -3.41 13.43
CA GLY A 80 -1.04 -2.37 14.10
C GLY A 80 -1.22 -1.08 13.28
N VAL A 81 -1.20 -1.18 11.95
CA VAL A 81 -1.31 -0.06 11.00
C VAL A 81 -2.50 -0.22 10.06
N GLU A 82 -2.78 0.79 9.25
CA GLU A 82 -3.81 0.75 8.22
C GLU A 82 -3.33 -0.04 6.98
N ILE A 83 -4.24 -0.75 6.31
CA ILE A 83 -3.89 -1.69 5.23
C ILE A 83 -3.24 -1.00 4.01
N ASN A 84 -3.61 0.24 3.68
CA ASN A 84 -2.99 0.95 2.57
C ASN A 84 -1.53 1.33 2.90
N LEU A 85 -1.21 1.53 4.18
CA LEU A 85 0.18 1.78 4.60
C LEU A 85 1.04 0.51 4.43
N VAL A 86 0.48 -0.67 4.73
CA VAL A 86 1.12 -1.97 4.45
C VAL A 86 1.35 -2.14 2.94
N ASN A 87 0.33 -1.90 2.13
CA ASN A 87 0.42 -2.05 0.68
C ASN A 87 1.45 -1.09 0.06
N LEU A 88 1.48 0.15 0.55
CA LEU A 88 2.49 1.13 0.16
C LEU A 88 3.89 0.66 0.55
N LYS A 89 4.07 0.21 1.79
CA LYS A 89 5.35 -0.33 2.27
C LYS A 89 5.85 -1.49 1.40
N ILE A 90 4.98 -2.46 1.10
CA ILE A 90 5.32 -3.61 0.25
C ILE A 90 5.77 -3.12 -1.14
N SER A 91 5.01 -2.20 -1.74
CA SER A 91 5.36 -1.61 -3.04
C SER A 91 6.74 -0.93 -3.04
N GLU A 92 7.07 -0.16 -2.00
CA GLU A 92 8.38 0.47 -1.87
C GLU A 92 9.51 -0.56 -1.70
N LEU A 93 9.32 -1.59 -0.87
CA LEU A 93 10.31 -2.66 -0.70
C LEU A 93 10.56 -3.43 -2.01
N TYR A 94 9.54 -3.57 -2.87
CA TYR A 94 9.70 -4.10 -4.22
C TYR A 94 10.50 -3.15 -5.13
N LYS A 95 10.19 -1.85 -5.12
CA LYS A 95 10.94 -0.84 -5.90
C LYS A 95 12.41 -0.76 -5.47
N MET A 96 12.70 -0.98 -4.19
CA MET A 96 14.06 -1.03 -3.62
C MET A 96 14.79 -2.34 -3.93
N GLY A 97 14.12 -3.36 -4.48
CA GLY A 97 14.69 -4.67 -4.75
C GLY A 97 14.94 -5.53 -3.51
N ILE A 98 14.38 -5.15 -2.35
CA ILE A 98 14.44 -5.93 -1.10
C ILE A 98 13.49 -7.12 -1.19
N LEU A 99 12.27 -6.90 -1.70
CA LEU A 99 11.34 -7.97 -2.03
C LEU A 99 11.49 -8.39 -3.49
N SER A 100 11.28 -9.68 -3.77
CA SER A 100 11.29 -10.24 -5.11
C SER A 100 10.09 -11.14 -5.33
N SER A 101 9.49 -11.04 -6.53
CA SER A 101 8.34 -11.86 -6.93
C SER A 101 8.74 -13.30 -7.27
N SER A 102 10.04 -13.65 -7.21
CA SER A 102 10.49 -15.00 -7.56
C SER A 102 9.85 -16.11 -6.73
N ARG A 103 9.30 -15.78 -5.56
CA ARG A 103 8.60 -16.72 -4.67
C ARG A 103 7.14 -16.97 -5.04
N TYR A 104 6.53 -16.16 -5.91
CA TYR A 104 5.11 -16.30 -6.26
C TYR A 104 4.94 -16.45 -7.77
N ASN A 105 4.54 -17.64 -8.22
CA ASN A 105 4.01 -17.85 -9.57
C ASN A 105 2.59 -17.28 -9.64
N VAL A 106 2.47 -15.96 -9.59
CA VAL A 106 1.19 -15.30 -9.85
C VAL A 106 0.97 -15.36 -11.35
N GLU A 107 -0.05 -16.11 -11.78
CA GLU A 107 -0.51 -16.07 -13.17
C GLU A 107 -0.97 -14.64 -13.46
N ARG A 108 -0.13 -13.88 -14.18
CA ARG A 108 -0.43 -12.49 -14.50
C ARG A 108 -1.47 -12.49 -15.62
N PRO A 109 -2.65 -11.87 -15.43
CA PRO A 109 -3.59 -11.71 -16.53
C PRO A 109 -2.88 -10.95 -17.65
N ARG A 110 -2.87 -11.54 -18.84
CA ARG A 110 -2.25 -10.92 -20.01
C ARG A 110 -2.99 -9.63 -20.35
N SER A 111 -2.27 -8.60 -20.79
CA SER A 111 -2.89 -7.35 -21.29
C SER A 111 -3.87 -7.60 -22.44
N GLU A 112 -3.74 -8.74 -23.10
CA GLU A 112 -4.55 -9.21 -24.22
C GLU A 112 -5.78 -10.02 -23.82
N PHE A 113 -6.13 -10.12 -22.53
CA PHE A 113 -7.17 -11.04 -22.05
C PHE A 113 -8.52 -10.95 -22.78
N LEU A 114 -8.87 -9.79 -23.37
CA LEU A 114 -10.08 -9.60 -24.15
C LEU A 114 -9.88 -9.53 -25.67
N LYS A 115 -8.65 -9.58 -26.18
CA LYS A 115 -8.40 -9.37 -27.62
C LYS A 115 -9.11 -10.40 -28.50
N ASP A 116 -9.23 -11.64 -28.00
CA ASP A 116 -9.90 -12.75 -28.69
C ASP A 116 -11.16 -13.24 -27.95
N TYR A 117 -11.63 -12.50 -26.94
CA TYR A 117 -12.80 -12.88 -26.16
C TYR A 117 -14.06 -12.78 -27.02
N ASN A 118 -14.73 -13.91 -27.24
CA ASN A 118 -15.99 -13.98 -27.95
C ASN A 118 -17.07 -14.59 -27.05
N PRO A 119 -17.93 -13.78 -26.43
CA PRO A 119 -18.96 -14.25 -25.48
C PRO A 119 -20.03 -15.15 -26.12
N ILE A 120 -20.07 -15.27 -27.45
CA ILE A 120 -20.97 -16.19 -28.16
C ILE A 120 -20.44 -17.62 -28.11
N ARG A 121 -19.12 -17.82 -28.07
CA ARG A 121 -18.48 -19.15 -28.00
C ARG A 121 -18.64 -19.81 -26.63
N ASP A 122 -18.83 -19.03 -25.57
CA ASP A 122 -19.03 -19.55 -24.21
C ASP A 122 -20.44 -20.14 -23.99
N ARG A 123 -21.39 -19.88 -24.91
CA ARG A 123 -22.74 -20.46 -24.83
C ARG A 123 -22.82 -21.92 -25.30
N ASP A 124 -21.84 -22.41 -26.06
CA ASP A 124 -21.88 -23.78 -26.60
C ASP A 124 -21.36 -24.84 -25.61
N ASN A 125 -20.78 -24.43 -24.47
CA ASN A 125 -20.32 -25.35 -23.43
C ASN A 125 -21.34 -25.61 -22.31
N SER A 126 -22.57 -25.05 -22.39
CA SER A 126 -23.68 -25.50 -21.53
C SER A 126 -24.43 -26.65 -22.21
N THR A 127 -23.77 -27.81 -22.32
CA THR A 127 -24.50 -29.08 -22.47
C THR A 127 -24.72 -29.66 -21.08
N TYR A 128 -25.82 -29.24 -20.45
CA TYR A 128 -26.56 -30.00 -19.45
C TYR A 128 -28.03 -29.96 -19.83
#